data_AF-A0A2H9PZU0-F1
#
_entry.id   AF-A0A2H9PZU0-F1
#
_cell.length_a   1.000
_cell.length_b   1.000
_cell.length_c   1.000
_cell.angle_alpha   90.00
_cell.angle_beta   90.00
_cell.angle_gamma   90.00
#
_symmetry.space_group_name_H-M   'P 1'
#
loop_
_entity.id
_entity.type
_entity.pdbx_description
1 polymer ?
#
loop_
_entity_poly.entity_id
_entity_poly.type
_entity_poly.pdbx_seq_one_letter_code
_entity_poly.pdbx_strand_id
1 'polypeptide(L)'
;MKANYDSNITVVAPDSGAVADAEELAGRTDAKEIAFIPKIRNPQTGKTRNYGIIGDDPSGTSVVLWGDIVDSGSTLEGACNEIEKAGASGIAIYTTHALFNPP
;
A
#
# COMPACT_ATOMS: atom_id res chain seq x y z
N MET A 1 16.17 -6.87 -5.08
CA MET A 1 15.81 -5.44 -5.11
C MET A 1 17.10 -4.63 -5.04
N LYS A 2 17.55 -4.01 -6.14
CA LYS A 2 18.67 -3.06 -6.12
C LYS A 2 18.36 -1.93 -7.08
N ALA A 3 17.89 -0.81 -6.54
CA ALA A 3 18.04 0.56 -7.05
C ALA A 3 17.21 1.52 -6.16
N ASN A 4 17.90 2.49 -5.53
CA ASN A 4 17.38 3.80 -5.13
C ASN A 4 16.38 3.97 -3.96
N TYR A 5 16.02 2.94 -3.20
CA TYR A 5 15.25 3.18 -1.96
C TYR A 5 16.22 3.49 -0.83
N ASP A 6 15.92 4.56 -0.07
CA ASP A 6 16.64 4.89 1.15
C ASP A 6 16.72 3.66 2.07
N SER A 7 17.68 3.64 2.99
CA SER A 7 17.82 2.52 3.94
C SER A 7 16.62 2.32 4.87
N ASN A 8 15.59 3.17 4.79
CA ASN A 8 14.33 3.03 5.53
C ASN A 8 13.16 2.76 4.56
N ILE A 9 12.72 1.51 4.54
CA ILE A 9 11.61 1.04 3.72
C ILE A 9 10.43 0.64 4.61
N THR A 10 9.25 1.16 4.27
CA THR A 10 7.97 0.75 4.85
C THR A 10 7.21 -0.07 3.81
N VAL A 11 6.81 -1.30 4.16
CA VAL A 11 5.93 -2.10 3.31
C VAL A 11 4.48 -1.79 3.69
N VAL A 12 3.66 -1.44 2.70
CA VAL A 12 2.26 -1.06 2.92
C VAL A 12 1.33 -1.99 2.17
N ALA A 13 0.34 -2.54 2.86
CA ALA A 13 -0.77 -3.27 2.25
C ALA A 13 -1.94 -2.31 1.91
N PRO A 14 -2.49 -2.34 0.69
CA PRO A 14 -3.54 -1.43 0.24
C PRO A 14 -4.93 -1.75 0.83
N ASP A 15 -5.09 -2.91 1.47
CA ASP A 15 -6.27 -3.32 2.23
C ASP A 15 -5.93 -4.42 3.24
N SER A 16 -6.91 -4.84 4.03
CA SER A 16 -6.74 -5.85 5.09
C SER A 16 -6.51 -7.27 4.57
N GLY A 17 -6.92 -7.59 3.34
CA GLY A 17 -6.71 -8.92 2.75
C GLY A 17 -5.25 -9.15 2.37
N ALA A 18 -4.53 -8.10 2.02
CA ALA A 18 -3.13 -8.13 1.61
C ALA A 18 -2.11 -8.06 2.77
N VAL A 19 -2.56 -8.00 4.03
CA VAL A 19 -1.67 -7.77 5.19
C VAL A 19 -0.71 -8.93 5.41
N ALA A 20 -1.20 -10.17 5.40
CA ALA A 20 -0.35 -11.34 5.64
C ALA A 20 0.78 -11.47 4.61
N ASP A 21 0.47 -11.18 3.36
CA ASP A 21 1.44 -11.23 2.28
C ASP A 21 2.44 -10.05 2.34
N ALA A 22 1.99 -8.86 2.77
CA ALA A 22 2.86 -7.72 3.05
C ALA A 22 3.82 -8.01 4.21
N GLU A 23 3.36 -8.70 5.27
CA GLU A 23 4.21 -9.18 6.36
C GLU A 23 5.25 -10.20 5.88
N GLU A 24 4.85 -11.15 5.03
CA GLU A 24 5.80 -12.10 4.42
C GLU A 24 6.84 -11.36 3.57
N LEU A 25 6.42 -10.41 2.75
CA LEU A 25 7.31 -9.60 1.92
C LEU A 25 8.30 -8.80 2.79
N ALA A 26 7.81 -8.18 3.87
CA ALA A 26 8.66 -7.46 4.82
C ALA A 26 9.70 -8.40 5.44
N GLY A 27 9.29 -9.59 5.91
CA GLY A 27 10.21 -10.60 6.46
C GLY A 27 11.24 -11.15 5.47
N ARG A 28 11.00 -11.01 4.16
CA ARG A 28 11.91 -11.41 3.08
C ARG A 28 12.77 -10.26 2.56
N THR A 29 12.59 -9.05 3.09
CA THR A 29 13.32 -7.84 2.69
C THR A 29 13.96 -7.18 3.92
N ASP A 30 14.75 -6.13 3.71
CA ASP A 30 15.31 -5.31 4.81
C ASP A 30 14.30 -4.26 5.33
N ALA A 31 13.01 -4.40 4.99
CA ALA A 31 11.97 -3.51 5.46
C ALA A 31 11.81 -3.64 6.97
N LYS A 32 11.75 -2.49 7.66
CA LYS A 32 11.68 -2.45 9.13
C LYS A 32 10.30 -2.11 9.65
N GLU A 33 9.43 -1.63 8.77
CA GLU A 33 8.15 -1.04 9.10
C GLU A 33 7.07 -1.62 8.20
N ILE A 34 5.89 -1.85 8.79
CA ILE A 34 4.74 -2.41 8.11
C ILE A 34 3.52 -1.56 8.44
N ALA A 35 2.76 -1.22 7.40
CA ALA A 35 1.49 -0.54 7.56
C ALA A 35 0.42 -1.12 6.62
N PHE A 36 -0.84 -0.80 6.85
CA PHE A 36 -1.92 -1.13 5.93
C PHE A 36 -3.01 -0.06 5.94
N ILE A 37 -3.75 0.02 4.83
CA ILE A 37 -4.77 1.05 4.61
C ILE A 37 -6.11 0.36 4.41
N PRO A 38 -6.92 0.14 5.45
CA PRO A 38 -8.18 -0.57 5.27
C PRO A 38 -9.18 0.28 4.48
N LYS A 39 -9.84 -0.38 3.54
CA LYS A 39 -10.94 0.18 2.74
C LYS A 39 -12.26 -0.11 3.44
N ILE A 40 -13.02 0.95 3.73
CA ILE A 40 -14.36 0.83 4.30
C ILE A 40 -15.38 1.05 3.21
N ARG A 41 -16.32 0.12 3.10
CA ARG A 41 -17.49 0.25 2.22
C ARG A 41 -18.68 0.73 3.01
N ASN A 42 -19.32 1.79 2.54
CA ASN A 42 -20.59 2.23 3.07
C ASN A 42 -21.67 1.19 2.66
N PRO A 43 -22.34 0.54 3.62
CA PRO A 43 -23.31 -0.52 3.31
C PRO A 43 -24.59 0.00 2.64
N GLN A 44 -24.92 1.28 2.79
CA GLN A 44 -26.12 1.89 2.20
C GLN A 44 -25.88 2.41 0.79
N THR A 45 -24.73 3.05 0.54
CA THR A 45 -24.43 3.67 -0.76
C THR A 45 -23.52 2.83 -1.64
N GLY A 46 -22.91 1.78 -1.09
CA GLY A 46 -21.93 0.95 -1.77
C GLY A 46 -20.58 1.64 -2.02
N LYS A 47 -20.46 2.94 -1.74
CA LYS A 47 -19.25 3.73 -1.95
C LYS A 47 -18.16 3.31 -0.98
N THR A 48 -16.92 3.33 -1.45
CA THR A 48 -15.75 2.93 -0.66
C THR A 48 -14.87 4.13 -0.37
N ARG A 49 -14.28 4.18 0.82
CA ARG A 49 -13.27 5.16 1.21
C ARG A 49 -12.16 4.50 2.02
N ASN A 50 -11.00 5.12 2.07
CA ASN A 50 -9.91 4.67 2.93
C ASN A 50 -10.10 5.21 4.35
N TYR A 51 -9.67 4.44 5.35
CA TYR A 51 -9.77 4.84 6.76
C TYR A 51 -8.48 5.49 7.31
N GLY A 52 -7.48 5.67 6.46
CA GLY A 52 -6.14 6.12 6.84
C GLY A 52 -5.17 4.94 7.03
N ILE A 53 -3.92 5.27 7.37
CA ILE A 53 -2.86 4.30 7.59
C ILE A 53 -2.97 3.73 9.02
N ILE A 54 -2.83 2.41 9.14
CA ILE A 54 -2.71 1.68 10.41
C ILE A 54 -1.37 0.95 10.43
N GLY A 55 -0.64 1.04 11.54
CA GLY A 55 0.69 0.45 11.69
C GLY A 55 1.75 1.54 11.82
N ASP A 56 2.93 1.27 11.27
CA ASP A 56 4.05 2.21 11.30
C ASP A 56 3.79 3.44 10.41
N ASP A 57 4.35 4.58 10.80
CA ASP A 57 4.21 5.84 10.07
C ASP A 57 5.21 5.90 8.89
N PRO A 58 4.76 5.98 7.62
CA PRO A 58 5.65 6.01 6.47
C PRO A 58 6.31 7.38 6.22
N SER A 59 6.14 8.36 7.10
CA SER A 59 6.70 9.70 6.91
C SER A 59 8.22 9.68 6.74
N GLY A 60 8.71 10.28 5.65
CA GLY A 60 10.14 10.34 5.33
C GLY A 60 10.75 9.00 4.87
N THR A 61 9.96 7.94 4.71
CA THR A 61 10.45 6.61 4.29
C THR A 61 10.17 6.35 2.82
N SER A 62 10.85 5.37 2.25
CA SER A 62 10.52 4.82 0.93
C SER A 62 9.43 3.76 1.09
N VAL A 63 8.29 3.91 0.40
CA VAL A 63 7.17 3.00 0.55
C VAL A 63 7.12 1.97 -0.58
N VAL A 64 6.98 0.70 -0.21
CA VAL A 64 6.61 -0.40 -1.10
C VAL A 64 5.14 -0.73 -0.88
N LEU A 65 4.28 -0.32 -1.80
CA LEU A 65 2.86 -0.67 -1.80
C LEU A 65 2.68 -1.99 -2.55
N TRP A 66 2.31 -3.05 -1.85
CA TRP A 66 2.23 -4.41 -2.40
C TRP A 66 0.78 -4.88 -2.51
N GLY A 67 0.40 -5.46 -3.65
CA GLY A 67 -0.89 -6.15 -3.82
C GLY A 67 -0.83 -7.21 -4.92
N ASP A 68 -1.63 -8.26 -4.82
CA ASP A 68 -1.64 -9.36 -5.78
C ASP A 68 -2.17 -8.95 -7.17
N ILE A 69 -3.23 -8.15 -7.20
CA ILE A 69 -3.97 -7.75 -8.40
C ILE A 69 -4.16 -6.23 -8.45
N VAL A 70 -4.01 -5.68 -9.66
CA VAL A 70 -4.49 -4.34 -10.00
C VAL A 70 -5.58 -4.44 -11.05
N ASP A 71 -6.82 -4.21 -10.60
CA ASP A 71 -8.02 -4.21 -11.45
C ASP A 71 -8.26 -2.83 -12.08
N SER A 72 -9.08 -1.98 -11.46
CA SER A 72 -9.31 -0.60 -11.92
C SER A 72 -8.30 0.44 -11.42
N GLY A 73 -7.36 0.04 -10.56
CA GLY A 73 -6.40 0.96 -9.92
C GLY A 73 -6.98 1.82 -8.78
N SER A 74 -8.31 1.92 -8.63
CA SER A 74 -8.97 2.77 -7.62
C SER A 74 -8.51 2.52 -6.17
N THR A 75 -8.25 1.27 -5.81
CA THR A 75 -7.73 0.92 -4.48
C THR A 75 -6.31 1.47 -4.27
N LEU A 76 -5.44 1.33 -5.27
CA LEU A 76 -4.07 1.83 -5.20
C LEU A 76 -4.02 3.36 -5.22
N GLU A 77 -4.83 4.00 -6.06
CA GLU A 77 -4.94 5.47 -6.09
C GLU A 77 -5.29 6.00 -4.70
N GLY A 78 -6.30 5.42 -4.05
CA GLY A 78 -6.66 5.78 -2.69
C GLY A 78 -5.51 5.56 -1.71
N ALA A 79 -4.80 4.44 -1.79
CA ALA A 79 -3.69 4.13 -0.90
C ALA A 79 -2.52 5.11 -1.10
N CYS A 80 -2.14 5.40 -2.34
CA CYS A 80 -1.13 6.40 -2.67
C CYS A 80 -1.47 7.77 -2.10
N ASN A 81 -2.73 8.22 -2.22
CA ASN A 81 -3.16 9.48 -1.65
C ASN A 81 -2.97 9.55 -0.12
N GLU A 82 -3.21 8.45 0.61
CA GLU A 82 -2.98 8.42 2.05
C GLU A 82 -1.48 8.39 2.39
N ILE A 83 -0.68 7.66 1.62
CA ILE A 83 0.79 7.60 1.78
C ILE A 83 1.45 8.95 1.50
N GLU A 84 1.04 9.64 0.44
CA GLU A 84 1.54 10.97 0.10
C GLU A 84 1.17 12.00 1.18
N LYS A 85 -0.06 11.95 1.71
CA LYS A 85 -0.48 12.81 2.82
C LYS A 85 0.33 12.57 4.10
N ALA A 86 0.76 11.34 4.35
CA ALA A 86 1.64 11.01 5.47
C ALA A 86 3.08 11.51 5.28
N GLY A 87 3.47 11.88 4.06
CA GLY A 87 4.78 12.46 3.77
C GLY A 87 5.88 11.44 3.45
N ALA A 88 5.52 10.31 2.83
CA ALA A 88 6.50 9.37 2.31
C ALA A 88 7.45 10.05 1.29
N SER A 89 8.72 9.62 1.28
CA SER A 89 9.74 10.12 0.35
C SER A 89 9.51 9.67 -1.10
N GLY A 90 8.80 8.56 -1.29
CA GLY A 90 8.46 8.00 -2.58
C GLY A 90 7.63 6.74 -2.45
N ILE A 91 6.91 6.37 -3.52
CA ILE A 91 6.02 5.21 -3.55
C ILE A 91 6.41 4.32 -4.72
N ALA A 92 6.56 3.02 -4.44
CA ALA A 92 6.79 1.98 -5.41
C ALA A 92 5.68 0.94 -5.32
N ILE A 93 5.00 0.68 -6.42
CA ILE A 93 3.89 -0.26 -6.46
C ILE A 93 4.38 -1.57 -7.08
N TYR A 94 4.15 -2.68 -6.39
CA TYR A 94 4.45 -4.02 -6.87
C TYR A 94 3.17 -4.85 -6.93
N THR A 95 2.94 -5.48 -8.08
CA THR A 95 1.82 -6.39 -8.27
C THR A 95 2.18 -7.56 -9.15
N THR A 96 1.51 -8.68 -8.94
CA THR A 96 1.69 -9.89 -9.76
C THR A 96 0.84 -9.83 -11.02
N HIS A 97 -0.38 -9.30 -10.91
CA HIS A 97 -1.39 -9.33 -11.97
C HIS A 97 -1.94 -7.94 -12.27
N ALA A 98 -1.49 -7.36 -13.37
CA ALA A 98 -1.96 -6.08 -13.87
C ALA A 98 -3.11 -6.28 -14.88
N LEU A 99 -4.36 -6.29 -14.40
CA LEU A 99 -5.54 -6.43 -15.25
C LEU A 99 -5.89 -5.12 -15.95
N PHE A 100 -5.72 -3.98 -15.25
CA PHE A 100 -5.92 -2.63 -15.80
C PHE A 100 -7.26 -2.47 -16.53
N ASN A 101 -8.33 -2.96 -15.90
CA ASN A 101 -9.68 -2.73 -16.40
C ASN A 101 -10.07 -1.25 -16.25
N PRO A 102 -11.00 -0.74 -17.08
CA PRO A 102 -11.52 0.61 -16.93
C PRO A 102 -12.16 0.85 -15.53
N PRO A 103 -12.13 2.08 -15.02
CA PRO A 103 -12.72 2.46 -13.73
C PRO A 103 -14.26 2.39 -13.69
#